data_AF-L2GES5-F1
#
_entry.id   AF-L2GES5-F1
#
_cell.length_a   1.000
_cell.length_b   1.000
_cell.length_c   1.000
_cell.angle_alpha   90.00
_cell.angle_beta   90.00
_cell.angle_gamma   90.00
#
_symmetry.space_group_name_H-M   'P 1'
#
loop_
_entity.id
_entity.type
_entity.pdbx_description
1 polymer ?
#
loop_
_entity_poly.entity_id
_entity_poly.type
_entity_poly.pdbx_seq_one_letter_code
_entity_poly.pdbx_strand_id
1 'polypeptide(L)'
;MNTSVFAVSLVPMLVKFVMRHGVEGLRREAMVAEGYEPKVERMSFRETAIISLEFCMLWFFANYLASACLEYTSVGSVTILNSTSSVWTLVFCALMRVEGFTIRKFIGVLASLTGIVLISTVDLSGSSDENRGSFPHKTTSQIAIGDSMAFVSAIIYGLYVTVMKVRVGNEDRVNMPLFFGLVGLFNLVFLWPVFFILHFTGMEPFQLPPTGKIWAIVIGNSLSSFISDMSWAYAMLLTTPLVVTVGLSLTIPLSLIGEMIQYSQYSSWVYWVGAAVVLISFLFINHESKEDESGDKGPQAGSRGAQL
;
A
#
# COMPACT_ATOMS: atom_id res chain seq x y z
N MET A 1 -8.69 -0.83 7.71
CA MET A 1 -8.00 0.16 8.56
C MET A 1 -7.17 1.01 7.62
N ASN A 2 -7.66 2.21 7.34
CA ASN A 2 -7.69 2.79 5.99
C ASN A 2 -6.53 3.75 5.70
N THR A 3 -5.89 3.58 4.55
CA THR A 3 -4.98 4.53 3.87
C THR A 3 -5.58 5.94 3.71
N SER A 4 -6.92 6.04 3.79
CA SER A 4 -7.71 7.27 3.77
C SER A 4 -7.37 8.25 4.90
N VAL A 5 -6.97 7.79 6.09
CA VAL A 5 -6.58 8.69 7.20
C VAL A 5 -5.31 9.48 6.84
N PHE A 6 -4.37 8.82 6.15
CA PHE A 6 -3.14 9.44 5.67
C PHE A 6 -3.43 10.46 4.56
N ALA A 7 -4.29 10.12 3.60
CA ALA A 7 -4.70 11.05 2.55
C ALA A 7 -5.44 12.29 3.11
N VAL A 8 -6.35 12.12 4.09
CA VAL A 8 -7.02 13.24 4.78
C VAL A 8 -6.00 14.14 5.51
N SER A 9 -4.95 13.58 6.08
CA SER A 9 -3.89 14.35 6.76
C SER A 9 -2.98 15.15 5.81
N LEU A 10 -2.88 14.74 4.54
CA LEU A 10 -2.08 15.41 3.51
C LEU A 10 -2.84 16.52 2.76
N VAL A 11 -4.18 16.51 2.78
CA VAL A 11 -5.00 17.55 2.12
C VAL A 11 -4.62 18.98 2.55
N PRO A 12 -4.41 19.30 3.85
CA PRO A 12 -4.02 20.65 4.26
C PRO A 12 -2.63 21.05 3.76
N MET A 13 -1.72 20.10 3.64
CA MET A 13 -0.35 20.32 3.18
C MET A 13 -0.30 20.53 1.66
N LEU A 14 -1.05 19.71 0.90
CA LEU A 14 -1.19 19.82 -0.55
C LEU A 14 -1.92 21.12 -0.95
N VAL A 15 -2.98 21.49 -0.21
CA VAL A 15 -3.70 22.77 -0.42
C VAL A 15 -2.79 23.96 -0.13
N LYS A 16 -2.00 23.93 0.95
CA LYS A 16 -1.01 24.99 1.25
C LYS A 16 0.09 25.06 0.19
N PHE A 17 0.51 23.93 -0.36
CA PHE A 17 1.55 23.86 -1.39
C PHE A 17 1.05 24.43 -2.73
N VAL A 18 -0.13 24.01 -3.18
CA VAL A 18 -0.79 24.51 -4.41
C VAL A 18 -1.16 25.99 -4.29
N MET A 19 -1.61 26.44 -3.12
CA MET A 19 -1.87 27.87 -2.87
C MET A 19 -0.60 28.73 -2.87
N ARG A 20 0.56 28.17 -2.52
CA ARG A 20 1.83 28.92 -2.51
C ARG A 20 2.56 28.95 -3.85
N HIS A 21 2.48 27.90 -4.66
CA HIS A 21 3.30 27.76 -5.86
C HIS A 21 2.51 27.90 -7.19
N GLY A 22 1.18 27.83 -7.15
CA GLY A 22 0.34 27.88 -8.36
C GLY A 22 0.55 26.68 -9.28
N VAL A 23 -0.48 26.35 -10.09
CA VAL A 23 -0.46 25.20 -11.01
C VAL A 23 0.57 25.39 -12.14
N GLU A 24 1.00 26.62 -12.40
CA GLU A 24 1.96 26.97 -13.46
C GLU A 24 3.44 26.79 -13.04
N GLY A 25 3.74 26.78 -11.73
CA GLY A 25 5.10 26.54 -11.21
C GLY A 25 5.60 25.12 -11.51
N LEU A 26 4.71 24.12 -11.40
CA LEU A 26 4.98 22.72 -11.74
C LEU A 26 5.24 22.52 -13.24
N ARG A 27 4.58 23.29 -14.10
CA ARG A 27 4.75 23.23 -15.56
C ARG A 27 6.08 23.81 -16.02
N ARG A 28 6.61 24.80 -15.30
CA ARG A 28 7.83 25.53 -15.68
C ARG A 28 9.10 24.78 -15.30
N GLU A 29 9.09 24.01 -14.21
CA GLU A 29 10.21 23.12 -13.86
C GLU A 29 10.26 21.87 -14.75
N ALA A 30 9.11 21.36 -15.23
CA ALA A 30 9.07 20.27 -16.20
C ALA A 30 9.61 20.67 -17.59
N MET A 31 9.36 21.91 -18.04
CA MET A 31 9.78 22.40 -19.37
C MET A 31 11.29 22.71 -19.47
N VAL A 32 12.00 22.89 -18.35
CA VAL A 32 13.45 23.17 -18.34
C VAL A 32 14.27 21.88 -18.34
N ALA A 33 13.66 20.74 -17.99
CA ALA A 33 14.27 19.41 -18.04
C ALA A 33 14.20 18.74 -19.43
N GLU A 34 13.41 19.27 -20.38
CA GLU A 34 13.20 18.71 -21.74
C GLU A 34 14.41 18.86 -22.70
N GLY A 35 15.61 19.07 -22.17
CA GLY A 35 16.85 18.89 -22.93
C GLY A 35 17.23 17.42 -23.01
N TYR A 36 16.53 16.65 -23.86
CA TYR A 36 16.72 15.22 -24.20
C TYR A 36 15.88 14.22 -23.39
N GLU A 37 14.63 13.99 -23.80
CA GLU A 37 13.90 12.75 -23.47
C GLU A 37 13.93 11.79 -24.67
N PRO A 38 14.42 10.54 -24.52
CA PRO A 38 14.13 9.52 -25.52
C PRO A 38 12.62 9.31 -25.54
N LYS A 39 11.99 9.32 -26.73
CA LYS A 39 10.56 9.07 -26.88
C LYS A 39 10.19 7.74 -26.21
N VAL A 40 9.66 7.79 -24.99
CA VAL A 40 9.10 6.63 -24.33
C VAL A 40 7.82 6.28 -25.08
N GLU A 41 7.84 5.16 -25.80
CA GLU A 41 6.68 4.67 -26.54
C GLU A 41 5.56 4.36 -25.53
N ARG A 42 4.48 5.15 -25.56
CA ARG A 42 3.35 4.98 -24.65
C ARG A 42 2.67 3.65 -24.94
N MET A 43 2.31 2.90 -23.89
CA MET A 43 1.60 1.65 -24.02
C MET A 43 0.30 1.84 -24.82
N SER A 44 0.02 0.89 -25.69
CA SER A 44 -1.24 0.86 -26.42
C SER A 44 -2.42 0.76 -25.45
N PHE A 45 -3.57 1.30 -25.84
CA PHE A 45 -4.82 1.17 -25.07
C PHE A 45 -5.12 -0.30 -24.73
N ARG A 46 -4.85 -1.22 -25.66
CA ARG A 46 -5.09 -2.65 -25.46
C ARG A 46 -4.17 -3.26 -24.40
N GLU A 47 -2.90 -2.86 -24.39
CA GLU A 47 -1.94 -3.32 -23.39
C GLU A 47 -2.29 -2.78 -22.02
N THR A 48 -2.61 -1.48 -21.94
CA THR A 48 -3.10 -0.84 -20.72
C THR A 48 -4.34 -1.56 -20.19
N ALA A 49 -5.32 -1.89 -21.05
CA ALA A 49 -6.52 -2.61 -20.64
C ALA A 49 -6.23 -4.02 -20.10
N ILE A 50 -5.31 -4.78 -20.72
CA ILE A 50 -4.95 -6.11 -20.24
C ILE A 50 -4.26 -6.02 -18.87
N ILE A 51 -3.32 -5.09 -18.71
CA ILE A 51 -2.60 -4.91 -17.44
C ILE A 51 -3.55 -4.39 -16.35
N SER A 52 -4.45 -3.46 -16.68
CA SER A 52 -5.51 -3.00 -15.76
C SER A 52 -6.43 -4.14 -15.33
N LEU A 53 -6.74 -5.09 -16.21
CA LEU A 53 -7.56 -6.25 -15.88
C LEU A 53 -6.81 -7.22 -14.95
N GLU A 54 -5.54 -7.54 -15.25
CA GLU A 54 -4.69 -8.37 -14.38
C GLU A 54 -4.57 -7.74 -12.98
N PHE A 55 -4.30 -6.43 -12.93
CA PHE A 55 -4.23 -5.66 -11.69
C PHE A 55 -5.55 -5.68 -10.93
N CYS A 56 -6.66 -5.40 -11.61
CA CYS A 56 -8.00 -5.37 -11.02
C CYS A 56 -8.33 -6.67 -10.28
N MET A 57 -8.05 -7.82 -10.90
CA MET A 57 -8.34 -9.13 -10.31
C MET A 57 -7.50 -9.38 -9.05
N LEU A 58 -6.18 -9.17 -9.13
CA LEU A 58 -5.29 -9.39 -7.98
C LEU A 58 -5.57 -8.41 -6.84
N TRP A 59 -5.78 -7.13 -7.17
CA TRP A 59 -6.13 -6.09 -6.20
C TRP A 59 -7.43 -6.41 -5.49
N PHE A 60 -8.46 -6.87 -6.21
CA PHE A 60 -9.72 -7.25 -5.58
C PHE A 60 -9.56 -8.42 -4.63
N PHE A 61 -8.90 -9.51 -5.04
CA PHE A 61 -8.72 -10.67 -4.15
C PHE A 61 -7.94 -10.33 -2.88
N ALA A 62 -6.88 -9.51 -3.00
CA ALA A 62 -6.14 -9.03 -1.84
C ALA A 62 -7.05 -8.23 -0.90
N ASN A 63 -7.77 -7.22 -1.42
CA ASN A 63 -8.62 -6.36 -0.60
C ASN A 63 -9.84 -7.08 -0.02
N TYR A 64 -10.44 -8.01 -0.78
CA TYR A 64 -11.56 -8.81 -0.31
C TYR A 64 -11.15 -9.71 0.85
N LEU A 65 -10.05 -10.47 0.73
CA LEU A 65 -9.54 -11.32 1.81
C LEU A 65 -9.10 -10.48 3.02
N ALA A 66 -8.46 -9.33 2.80
CA ALA A 66 -8.10 -8.39 3.86
C ALA A 66 -9.33 -7.84 4.60
N SER A 67 -10.46 -7.67 3.92
CA SER A 67 -11.69 -7.17 4.54
C SER A 67 -12.48 -8.31 5.22
N ALA A 68 -12.60 -9.46 4.55
CA ALA A 68 -13.30 -10.63 5.06
C ALA A 68 -12.65 -11.21 6.33
N CYS A 69 -11.32 -11.14 6.45
CA CYS A 69 -10.64 -11.66 7.64
C CYS A 69 -11.03 -10.94 8.93
N LEU A 70 -11.43 -9.65 8.86
CA LEU A 70 -11.83 -8.85 10.02
C LEU A 70 -13.12 -9.38 10.69
N GLU A 71 -13.95 -10.10 9.94
CA GLU A 71 -15.13 -10.77 10.51
C GLU A 71 -14.71 -11.92 11.45
N TYR A 72 -13.53 -12.51 11.24
CA TYR A 72 -13.10 -13.73 11.92
C TYR A 72 -11.95 -13.52 12.91
N THR A 73 -11.07 -12.53 12.69
CA THR A 73 -9.90 -12.24 13.54
C THR A 73 -9.91 -10.81 14.10
N SER A 74 -8.89 -10.46 14.88
CA SER A 74 -8.75 -9.13 15.51
C SER A 74 -7.99 -8.15 14.61
N VAL A 75 -8.25 -6.85 14.77
CA VAL A 75 -7.56 -5.79 14.00
C VAL A 75 -6.05 -5.83 14.23
N GLY A 76 -5.59 -6.11 15.46
CA GLY A 76 -4.17 -6.28 15.78
C GLY A 76 -3.55 -7.46 15.04
N SER A 77 -4.20 -8.63 15.03
CA SER A 77 -3.75 -9.82 14.29
C SER A 77 -3.66 -9.55 12.78
N VAL A 78 -4.71 -8.94 12.20
CA VAL A 78 -4.73 -8.57 10.77
C VAL A 78 -3.62 -7.60 10.44
N THR A 79 -3.32 -6.65 11.33
CA THR A 79 -2.25 -5.67 11.12
C THR A 79 -0.89 -6.37 11.04
N ILE A 80 -0.58 -7.25 12.01
CA ILE A 80 0.67 -8.03 12.00
C ILE A 80 0.77 -8.88 10.73
N LEU A 81 -0.31 -9.59 10.37
CA LEU A 81 -0.33 -10.48 9.21
C LEU A 81 -0.22 -9.71 7.90
N ASN A 82 -0.94 -8.60 7.72
CA ASN A 82 -0.81 -7.76 6.53
C ASN A 82 0.57 -7.13 6.43
N SER A 83 1.23 -6.80 7.55
CA SER A 83 2.61 -6.28 7.53
C SER A 83 3.65 -7.29 7.03
N THR A 84 3.33 -8.60 7.07
CA THR A 84 4.16 -9.63 6.43
C THR A 84 4.19 -9.50 4.91
N SER A 85 3.30 -8.72 4.30
CA SER A 85 3.29 -8.44 2.86
C SER A 85 4.63 -7.88 2.37
N SER A 86 5.34 -7.10 3.19
CA SER A 86 6.68 -6.58 2.88
C SER A 86 7.72 -7.68 2.62
N VAL A 87 7.64 -8.79 3.35
CA VAL A 87 8.49 -9.98 3.14
C VAL A 87 8.17 -10.61 1.79
N TRP A 88 6.88 -10.77 1.49
CA TRP A 88 6.43 -11.34 0.22
C TRP A 88 6.78 -10.44 -0.96
N THR A 89 6.65 -9.12 -0.82
CA THR A 89 7.09 -8.15 -1.82
C THR A 89 8.58 -8.30 -2.11
N LEU A 90 9.44 -8.43 -1.08
CA LEU A 90 10.87 -8.67 -1.28
C LEU A 90 11.13 -9.97 -2.06
N VAL A 91 10.43 -11.06 -1.68
CA VAL A 91 10.54 -12.36 -2.35
C VAL A 91 10.13 -12.28 -3.81
N PHE A 92 8.96 -11.69 -4.11
CA PHE A 92 8.48 -11.57 -5.49
C PHE A 92 9.33 -10.61 -6.32
N CYS A 93 9.79 -9.49 -5.74
CA CYS A 93 10.72 -8.59 -6.41
C CYS A 93 12.03 -9.29 -6.82
N ALA A 94 12.56 -10.14 -5.94
CA ALA A 94 13.73 -10.95 -6.23
C ALA A 94 13.48 -12.00 -7.32
N LEU A 95 12.34 -12.69 -7.27
CA LEU A 95 11.95 -13.70 -8.26
C LEU A 95 11.71 -13.09 -9.66
N MET A 96 11.06 -11.93 -9.72
CA MET A 96 10.75 -11.23 -10.97
C MET A 96 11.88 -10.31 -11.45
N ARG A 97 13.03 -10.29 -10.74
CA ARG A 97 14.20 -9.44 -11.04
C ARG A 97 13.86 -7.96 -11.17
N VAL A 98 12.89 -7.49 -10.39
CA VAL A 98 12.57 -6.07 -10.26
C VAL A 98 13.60 -5.39 -9.37
N GLU A 99 14.01 -6.07 -8.31
CA GLU A 99 14.91 -5.56 -7.30
C GLU A 99 15.77 -6.72 -6.77
N GLY A 100 17.07 -6.47 -6.58
CA GLY A 100 17.99 -7.47 -6.07
C GLY A 100 17.67 -7.86 -4.62
N PHE A 101 17.71 -9.16 -4.33
CA PHE A 101 17.65 -9.62 -2.94
C PHE A 101 19.00 -9.35 -2.26
N THR A 102 18.99 -8.48 -1.24
CA THR A 102 20.16 -8.29 -0.36
C THR A 102 19.80 -8.68 1.07
N ILE A 103 20.76 -9.28 1.78
CA ILE A 103 20.60 -9.63 3.21
C ILE A 103 20.28 -8.36 4.02
N ARG A 104 20.82 -7.22 3.61
CA ARG A 104 20.52 -5.90 4.20
C ARG A 104 19.03 -5.59 4.10
N LYS A 105 18.41 -5.66 2.91
CA LYS A 105 16.96 -5.46 2.73
C LYS A 105 16.14 -6.43 3.58
N PHE A 106 16.54 -7.70 3.63
CA PHE A 106 15.85 -8.70 4.45
C PHE A 106 15.89 -8.37 5.95
N ILE A 107 17.04 -7.97 6.49
CA ILE A 107 17.16 -7.53 7.88
C ILE A 107 16.29 -6.31 8.15
N GLY A 108 16.25 -5.34 7.22
CA GLY A 108 15.38 -4.18 7.31
C GLY A 108 13.89 -4.56 7.39
N VAL A 109 13.46 -5.51 6.57
CA VAL A 109 12.07 -6.00 6.58
C VAL A 109 11.73 -6.74 7.89
N LEU A 110 12.65 -7.56 8.41
CA LEU A 110 12.44 -8.22 9.70
C LEU A 110 12.39 -7.22 10.86
N ALA A 111 13.22 -6.17 10.80
CA ALA A 111 13.18 -5.10 11.78
C ALA A 111 11.83 -4.35 11.73
N SER A 112 11.33 -4.02 10.54
CA SER A 112 10.03 -3.36 10.39
C SER A 112 8.89 -4.23 10.94
N LEU A 113 8.88 -5.52 10.62
CA LEU A 113 7.90 -6.48 11.14
C LEU A 113 7.97 -6.58 12.67
N THR A 114 9.18 -6.63 13.24
CA THR A 114 9.38 -6.66 14.70
C THR A 114 8.82 -5.40 15.36
N GLY A 115 9.07 -4.23 14.79
CA GLY A 115 8.53 -2.97 15.30
C GLY A 115 7.00 -2.94 15.27
N ILE A 116 6.38 -3.49 14.21
CA ILE A 116 4.93 -3.58 14.09
C ILE A 116 4.35 -4.56 15.11
N VAL A 117 4.98 -5.73 15.30
CA VAL A 117 4.57 -6.68 16.34
C VAL A 117 4.61 -6.01 17.72
N LEU A 118 5.66 -5.26 18.04
CA LEU A 118 5.72 -4.51 19.30
C LEU A 118 4.55 -3.53 19.44
N ILE A 119 4.27 -2.72 18.41
CA ILE A 119 3.16 -1.76 18.41
C ILE A 119 1.81 -2.49 18.58
N SER A 120 1.57 -3.54 17.81
CA SER A 120 0.32 -4.30 17.85
C SER A 120 0.13 -5.07 19.16
N THR A 121 1.20 -5.52 19.83
CA THR A 121 1.08 -6.13 21.17
C THR A 121 0.68 -5.11 22.24
N VAL A 122 1.11 -3.86 22.12
CA VAL A 122 0.68 -2.78 23.03
C VAL A 122 -0.78 -2.42 22.80
N ASP A 123 -1.23 -2.38 21.54
CA ASP A 123 -2.63 -2.18 21.18
C ASP A 123 -3.54 -3.30 21.75
N LEU A 124 -3.08 -4.55 21.64
CA LEU A 124 -3.77 -5.71 22.23
C LEU A 124 -3.78 -5.69 23.77
N SER A 125 -2.71 -5.19 24.40
CA SER A 125 -2.56 -5.18 25.87
C SER A 125 -3.16 -3.95 26.56
N GLY A 126 -3.35 -2.82 25.85
CA GLY A 126 -4.01 -1.61 26.35
C GLY A 126 -5.52 -1.79 26.54
N SER A 127 -6.08 -2.84 25.93
CA SER A 127 -7.40 -3.38 26.26
C SER A 127 -7.27 -4.24 27.53
N SER A 128 -7.22 -3.59 28.70
CA SER A 128 -7.35 -4.30 29.98
C SER A 128 -8.58 -5.22 29.92
N ASP A 129 -8.36 -6.50 30.24
CA ASP A 129 -9.37 -7.57 30.25
C ASP A 129 -10.60 -7.28 31.14
N GLU A 130 -10.64 -6.14 31.84
CA GLU A 130 -11.77 -5.69 32.66
C GLU A 130 -12.91 -5.01 31.86
N ASN A 131 -12.66 -4.58 30.61
CA ASN A 131 -13.68 -3.94 29.74
C ASN A 131 -13.96 -4.70 28.43
N ARG A 132 -13.56 -5.98 28.33
CA ARG A 132 -14.13 -6.86 27.31
C ARG A 132 -15.59 -7.10 27.68
N GLY A 133 -16.48 -6.27 27.12
CA GLY A 133 -17.90 -6.62 27.01
C GLY A 133 -18.07 -8.01 26.40
N SER A 134 -19.30 -8.53 26.37
CA SER A 134 -19.65 -9.86 25.87
C SER A 134 -19.37 -10.05 24.37
N PHE A 135 -18.10 -10.01 23.96
CA PHE A 135 -17.64 -10.47 22.66
C PHE A 135 -17.66 -11.99 22.72
N PRO A 136 -18.46 -12.67 21.86
CA PRO A 136 -18.52 -14.12 21.85
C PRO A 136 -17.11 -14.68 21.63
N HIS A 137 -16.75 -15.68 22.43
CA HIS A 137 -15.51 -16.43 22.22
C HIS A 137 -15.56 -17.05 20.83
N LYS A 138 -14.84 -16.45 19.87
CA LYS A 138 -14.68 -17.03 18.54
C LYS A 138 -13.85 -18.31 18.70
N THR A 139 -14.34 -19.41 18.13
CA THR A 139 -13.66 -20.70 18.18
C THR A 139 -12.26 -20.55 17.56
N THR A 140 -11.25 -21.24 18.08
CA THR A 140 -9.88 -21.24 17.53
C THR A 140 -9.85 -21.50 16.02
N SER A 141 -10.79 -22.31 15.51
CA SER A 141 -10.96 -22.55 14.07
C SER A 141 -11.38 -21.31 13.28
N GLN A 142 -12.25 -20.45 13.82
CA GLN A 142 -12.67 -19.20 13.15
C GLN A 142 -11.51 -18.21 13.10
N ILE A 143 -10.76 -18.06 14.20
CA ILE A 143 -9.57 -17.19 14.24
C ILE A 143 -8.52 -17.70 13.24
N ALA A 144 -8.26 -19.00 13.19
CA ALA A 144 -7.33 -19.60 12.25
C ALA A 144 -7.74 -19.37 10.78
N ILE A 145 -9.03 -19.44 10.47
CA ILE A 145 -9.54 -19.12 9.14
C ILE A 145 -9.29 -17.64 8.81
N GLY A 146 -9.62 -16.72 9.73
CA GLY A 146 -9.36 -15.29 9.55
C GLY A 146 -7.88 -14.98 9.35
N ASP A 147 -7.00 -15.54 10.18
CA ASP A 147 -5.56 -15.35 10.08
C ASP A 147 -5.01 -15.93 8.77
N SER A 148 -5.54 -17.07 8.32
CA SER A 148 -5.19 -17.65 7.01
C SER A 148 -5.61 -16.72 5.86
N MET A 149 -6.81 -16.14 5.91
CA MET A 149 -7.26 -15.17 4.90
C MET A 149 -6.37 -13.92 4.87
N ALA A 150 -6.02 -13.36 6.03
CA ALA A 150 -5.14 -12.20 6.14
C ALA A 150 -3.73 -12.51 5.60
N PHE A 151 -3.21 -13.70 5.89
CA PHE A 151 -1.92 -14.14 5.39
C PHE A 151 -1.92 -14.34 3.87
N VAL A 152 -2.95 -14.97 3.31
CA VAL A 152 -3.11 -15.12 1.86
C VAL A 152 -3.26 -13.74 1.19
N SER A 153 -4.03 -12.83 1.80
CA SER A 153 -4.12 -11.44 1.37
C SER A 153 -2.74 -10.78 1.29
N ALA A 154 -1.89 -10.94 2.32
CA ALA A 154 -0.55 -10.38 2.34
C ALA A 154 0.36 -10.91 1.20
N ILE A 155 0.23 -12.19 0.85
CA ILE A 155 0.94 -12.80 -0.28
C ILE A 155 0.45 -12.21 -1.61
N ILE A 156 -0.88 -12.19 -1.83
CA ILE A 156 -1.47 -11.61 -3.05
C ILE A 156 -1.11 -10.13 -3.16
N TYR A 157 -1.06 -9.43 -2.02
CA TYR A 157 -0.61 -8.05 -1.95
C TYR A 157 0.79 -7.91 -2.53
N GLY A 158 1.77 -8.63 -1.97
CA GLY A 158 3.15 -8.57 -2.45
C GLY A 158 3.26 -8.92 -3.94
N LEU A 159 2.50 -9.93 -4.39
CA LEU A 159 2.46 -10.31 -5.80
C LEU A 159 1.95 -9.19 -6.69
N TYR A 160 0.82 -8.55 -6.38
CA TYR A 160 0.23 -7.56 -7.26
C TYR A 160 1.07 -6.28 -7.35
N VAL A 161 1.70 -5.86 -6.24
CA VAL A 161 2.59 -4.68 -6.25
C VAL A 161 3.79 -4.95 -7.16
N THR A 162 4.41 -6.13 -7.04
CA THR A 162 5.53 -6.52 -7.89
C THR A 162 5.10 -6.65 -9.36
N VAL A 163 4.00 -7.34 -9.65
CA VAL A 163 3.48 -7.48 -11.03
C VAL A 163 3.20 -6.11 -11.65
N MET A 164 2.61 -5.19 -10.89
CA MET A 164 2.36 -3.84 -11.37
C MET A 164 3.66 -3.13 -11.75
N LYS A 165 4.71 -3.22 -10.92
CA LYS A 165 6.03 -2.65 -11.25
C LYS A 165 6.65 -3.28 -12.50
N VAL A 166 6.59 -4.61 -12.63
CA VAL A 166 7.12 -5.34 -13.81
C VAL A 166 6.41 -4.93 -15.09
N ARG A 167 5.08 -4.89 -15.06
CA ARG A 167 4.25 -4.66 -16.25
C ARG A 167 4.26 -3.19 -16.68
N VAL A 168 4.17 -2.27 -15.73
CA VAL A 168 4.12 -0.83 -16.02
C VAL A 168 5.52 -0.28 -16.28
N GLY A 169 6.51 -0.69 -15.51
CA GLY A 169 7.90 -0.22 -15.62
C GLY A 169 8.04 1.26 -15.31
N ASN A 170 7.94 2.10 -16.35
CA ASN A 170 8.02 3.56 -16.23
C ASN A 170 6.63 4.17 -16.22
N GLU A 171 6.39 5.12 -15.32
CA GLU A 171 5.12 5.84 -15.25
C GLU A 171 4.77 6.57 -16.56
N ASP A 172 5.77 7.06 -17.30
CA ASP A 172 5.57 7.76 -18.59
C ASP A 172 5.01 6.87 -19.70
N ARG A 173 5.14 5.53 -19.55
CA ARG A 173 4.58 4.56 -20.50
C ARG A 173 3.08 4.43 -20.35
N VAL A 174 2.52 4.70 -19.17
CA VAL A 174 1.12 4.43 -18.86
C VAL A 174 0.42 5.70 -18.43
N ASN A 175 -0.67 6.04 -19.12
CA ASN A 175 -1.56 7.08 -18.66
C ASN A 175 -2.28 6.60 -17.37
N MET A 176 -1.79 7.02 -16.20
CA MET A 176 -2.32 6.58 -14.90
C MET A 176 -3.83 6.84 -14.72
N PRO A 177 -4.37 8.01 -15.09
CA PRO A 177 -5.83 8.21 -15.10
C PRO A 177 -6.58 7.19 -15.95
N LEU A 178 -6.08 6.86 -17.15
CA LEU A 178 -6.70 5.85 -18.01
C LEU A 178 -6.60 4.45 -17.39
N PHE A 179 -5.45 4.10 -16.83
CA PHE A 179 -5.23 2.82 -16.16
C PHE A 179 -6.22 2.62 -14.99
N PHE A 180 -6.29 3.57 -14.06
CA PHE A 180 -7.22 3.50 -12.93
C PHE A 180 -8.68 3.63 -13.36
N GLY A 181 -8.98 4.38 -14.42
CA GLY A 181 -10.31 4.44 -15.03
C GLY A 181 -10.76 3.08 -15.56
N LEU A 182 -9.87 2.34 -16.24
CA LEU A 182 -10.14 0.99 -16.72
C LEU A 182 -10.25 -0.02 -15.57
N VAL A 183 -9.42 0.09 -14.53
CA VAL A 183 -9.55 -0.71 -13.30
C VAL A 183 -10.92 -0.48 -12.66
N GLY A 184 -11.38 0.78 -12.55
CA GLY A 184 -12.70 1.11 -12.04
C GLY A 184 -13.82 0.54 -12.92
N LEU A 185 -13.69 0.62 -14.24
CA LEU A 185 -14.64 0.05 -15.18
C LEU A 185 -14.72 -1.48 -15.05
N PHE A 186 -13.58 -2.17 -14.97
CA PHE A 186 -13.55 -3.62 -14.77
C PHE A 186 -14.13 -4.03 -13.42
N ASN A 187 -13.89 -3.23 -12.37
CA ASN A 187 -14.59 -3.41 -11.09
C ASN A 187 -16.11 -3.31 -11.25
N LEU A 188 -16.61 -2.29 -11.95
CA LEU A 188 -18.05 -2.15 -12.18
C LEU A 188 -18.64 -3.27 -13.06
N VAL A 189 -17.88 -3.80 -14.02
CA VAL A 189 -18.40 -4.83 -14.95
C VAL A 189 -18.32 -6.24 -14.35
N PHE A 190 -17.19 -6.62 -13.76
CA PHE A 190 -16.95 -7.99 -13.30
C PHE A 190 -17.35 -8.19 -11.83
N LEU A 191 -17.21 -7.16 -11.00
CA LEU A 191 -17.40 -7.29 -9.55
C LEU A 191 -18.77 -6.83 -9.07
N TRP A 192 -19.40 -5.88 -9.77
CA TRP A 192 -20.81 -5.54 -9.48
C TRP A 192 -21.73 -6.78 -9.57
N PRO A 193 -21.64 -7.65 -10.59
CA PRO A 193 -22.44 -8.88 -10.61
C PRO A 193 -22.26 -9.78 -9.39
N VAL A 194 -21.04 -9.85 -8.83
CA VAL A 194 -20.74 -10.64 -7.62
C VAL A 194 -21.54 -10.12 -6.42
N PHE A 195 -21.75 -8.81 -6.33
CA PHE A 195 -22.57 -8.20 -5.29
C PHE A 195 -24.04 -8.66 -5.34
N PHE A 196 -24.61 -8.77 -6.54
CA PHE A 196 -25.97 -9.32 -6.70
C PHE A 196 -26.03 -10.79 -6.31
N ILE A 197 -25.02 -11.58 -6.66
CA ILE A 197 -24.94 -12.99 -6.27
C ILE A 197 -24.90 -13.10 -4.73
N LEU A 198 -24.06 -12.33 -4.06
CA LEU A 198 -23.98 -12.27 -2.59
C LEU A 198 -25.32 -11.89 -1.96
N HIS A 199 -26.02 -10.90 -2.53
CA HIS A 199 -27.35 -10.50 -2.08
C HIS A 199 -28.40 -11.62 -2.22
N PHE A 200 -28.43 -12.31 -3.37
CA PHE A 200 -29.36 -13.42 -3.60
C PHE A 200 -29.04 -14.66 -2.75
N THR A 201 -27.76 -14.88 -2.41
CA THR A 201 -27.35 -15.94 -1.49
C THR A 201 -27.61 -15.62 -0.01
N GLY A 202 -28.04 -14.39 0.31
CA GLY A 202 -28.37 -13.97 1.66
C GLY A 202 -27.18 -13.80 2.60
N MET A 203 -25.94 -13.88 2.10
CA MET A 203 -24.73 -13.67 2.91
C MET A 203 -24.56 -12.19 3.31
N GLU A 204 -24.88 -11.26 2.41
CA GLU A 204 -24.86 -9.81 2.68
C GLU A 204 -26.14 -9.15 2.13
N PRO A 205 -27.13 -8.83 2.98
CA PRO A 205 -28.33 -8.13 2.53
C PRO A 205 -27.97 -6.71 2.10
N PHE A 206 -28.28 -6.37 0.84
CA PHE A 206 -28.10 -5.03 0.29
C PHE A 206 -28.97 -4.03 1.06
N GLN A 207 -28.32 -3.14 1.79
CA GLN A 207 -28.96 -2.01 2.43
C GLN A 207 -28.28 -0.74 1.95
N LEU A 208 -29.07 0.16 1.37
CA LEU A 208 -28.59 1.50 1.03
C LEU A 208 -28.28 2.27 2.34
N PRO A 209 -27.24 3.12 2.35
CA PRO A 209 -26.93 3.92 3.53
C PRO A 209 -28.17 4.73 3.96
N PRO A 210 -28.65 4.57 5.20
CA PRO A 210 -29.97 5.05 5.61
C PRO A 210 -30.07 6.58 5.74
N THR A 211 -28.94 7.29 5.76
CA THR A 211 -28.90 8.72 6.05
C THR A 211 -27.93 9.45 5.12
N GLY A 212 -28.27 10.67 4.69
CA GLY A 212 -27.40 11.53 3.87
C GLY A 212 -26.01 11.80 4.50
N LYS A 213 -25.90 11.77 5.82
CA LYS A 213 -24.61 11.84 6.54
C LYS A 213 -23.70 10.63 6.25
N ILE A 214 -24.26 9.43 6.20
CA ILE A 214 -23.49 8.21 5.92
C ILE A 214 -23.05 8.23 4.46
N TRP A 215 -23.92 8.67 3.54
CA TRP A 215 -23.55 8.93 2.16
C TRP A 215 -22.38 9.91 2.04
N ALA A 216 -22.40 11.03 2.76
CA ALA A 216 -21.31 12.00 2.75
C ALA A 216 -20.00 11.39 3.28
N ILE A 217 -20.05 10.60 4.35
CA ILE A 217 -18.89 9.88 4.91
C ILE A 217 -18.35 8.87 3.91
N VAL A 218 -19.22 8.07 3.28
CA VAL A 218 -18.83 7.07 2.28
C VAL A 218 -18.17 7.74 1.08
N ILE A 219 -18.78 8.79 0.52
CA ILE A 219 -18.23 9.53 -0.61
C ILE A 219 -16.88 10.15 -0.24
N GLY A 220 -16.78 10.77 0.93
CA GLY A 220 -15.53 11.36 1.42
C GLY A 220 -14.42 10.32 1.58
N ASN A 221 -14.73 9.18 2.20
CA ASN A 221 -13.81 8.06 2.36
C ASN A 221 -13.39 7.47 1.00
N SER A 222 -14.33 7.29 0.08
CA SER A 222 -14.04 6.76 -1.27
C SER A 222 -13.13 7.68 -2.06
N LEU A 223 -13.40 9.00 -2.05
CA LEU A 223 -12.55 9.98 -2.74
C LEU A 223 -11.14 10.03 -2.13
N SER A 224 -11.06 10.01 -0.80
CA SER A 224 -9.78 10.00 -0.09
C SER A 224 -8.98 8.73 -0.39
N SER A 225 -9.64 7.57 -0.43
CA SER A 225 -9.00 6.29 -0.76
C SER A 225 -8.50 6.28 -2.20
N PHE A 226 -9.31 6.79 -3.14
CA PHE A 226 -8.90 6.92 -4.55
C PHE A 226 -7.64 7.78 -4.71
N ILE A 227 -7.59 8.95 -4.05
CA ILE A 227 -6.39 9.80 -4.06
C ILE A 227 -5.20 9.06 -3.46
N SER A 228 -5.43 8.34 -2.35
CA SER A 228 -4.38 7.55 -1.70
C SER A 228 -3.82 6.45 -2.60
N ASP A 229 -4.67 5.75 -3.35
CA ASP A 229 -4.27 4.67 -4.25
C ASP A 229 -3.51 5.22 -5.45
N MET A 230 -3.91 6.38 -5.98
CA MET A 230 -3.14 7.07 -7.02
C MET A 230 -1.74 7.46 -6.49
N SER A 231 -1.66 8.09 -5.31
CA SER A 231 -0.38 8.46 -4.70
C SER A 231 0.49 7.24 -4.41
N TRP A 232 -0.11 6.14 -3.94
CA TRP A 232 0.56 4.87 -3.71
C TRP A 232 1.15 4.31 -5.00
N ALA A 233 0.40 4.31 -6.11
CA ALA A 233 0.87 3.84 -7.39
C ALA A 233 2.04 4.67 -7.92
N TYR A 234 1.94 6.00 -7.86
CA TYR A 234 3.03 6.90 -8.23
C TYR A 234 4.27 6.65 -7.37
N ALA A 235 4.13 6.58 -6.05
CA ALA A 235 5.25 6.28 -5.16
C ALA A 235 5.91 4.94 -5.51
N MET A 236 5.13 3.92 -5.85
CA MET A 236 5.65 2.59 -6.16
C MET A 236 6.40 2.56 -7.49
N LEU A 237 5.90 3.27 -8.49
CA LEU A 237 6.52 3.36 -9.80
C LEU A 237 7.75 4.27 -9.80
N LEU A 238 7.79 5.31 -8.96
CA LEU A 238 8.94 6.21 -8.81
C LEU A 238 10.03 5.68 -7.88
N THR A 239 9.71 4.75 -6.98
CA THR A 239 10.66 4.15 -6.05
C THR A 239 10.74 2.64 -6.29
N THR A 240 10.58 1.81 -5.26
CA THR A 240 10.49 0.36 -5.39
C THR A 240 9.25 -0.18 -4.66
N PRO A 241 8.68 -1.31 -5.12
CA PRO A 241 7.62 -2.01 -4.41
C PRO A 241 7.91 -2.23 -2.93
N LEU A 242 9.18 -2.54 -2.60
CA LEU A 242 9.62 -2.80 -1.24
C LEU A 242 9.54 -1.55 -0.37
N VAL A 243 10.10 -0.43 -0.84
CA VAL A 243 10.10 0.85 -0.12
C VAL A 243 8.67 1.30 0.17
N VAL A 244 7.77 1.20 -0.82
CA VAL A 244 6.36 1.57 -0.63
C VAL A 244 5.63 0.64 0.32
N THR A 245 5.85 -0.69 0.22
CA THR A 245 5.16 -1.65 1.11
C THR A 245 5.58 -1.45 2.57
N VAL A 246 6.86 -1.21 2.83
CA VAL A 246 7.35 -0.90 4.19
C VAL A 246 6.93 0.52 4.61
N GLY A 247 6.91 1.47 3.69
CA GLY A 247 6.43 2.84 3.93
C GLY A 247 4.96 2.88 4.32
N LEU A 248 4.10 2.05 3.72
CA LEU A 248 2.71 1.90 4.15
C LEU A 248 2.61 1.37 5.58
N SER A 249 3.56 0.57 6.04
CA SER A 249 3.56 0.11 7.43
C SER A 249 3.87 1.23 8.44
N LEU A 250 4.52 2.33 8.01
CA LEU A 250 4.70 3.53 8.85
C LEU A 250 3.38 4.24 9.13
N THR A 251 2.32 3.98 8.38
CA THR A 251 1.01 4.57 8.70
C THR A 251 0.49 4.06 10.03
N ILE A 252 0.91 2.87 10.47
CA ILE A 252 0.50 2.29 11.76
C ILE A 252 0.95 3.19 12.93
N PRO A 253 2.25 3.44 13.17
CA PRO A 253 2.66 4.36 14.23
C PRO A 253 2.16 5.79 13.99
N LEU A 254 2.14 6.29 12.76
CA LEU A 254 1.64 7.65 12.50
C LEU A 254 0.15 7.81 12.85
N SER A 255 -0.67 6.80 12.56
CA SER A 255 -2.10 6.81 12.91
C SER A 255 -2.32 6.82 14.42
N LEU A 256 -1.53 6.03 15.17
CA LEU A 256 -1.59 5.99 16.62
C LEU A 256 -1.17 7.34 17.25
N ILE A 257 -0.16 8.03 16.71
CA ILE A 257 0.16 9.40 17.15
C ILE A 257 -1.04 10.34 16.95
N GLY A 258 -1.72 10.22 15.80
CA GLY A 258 -2.95 10.99 15.54
C GLY A 258 -4.04 10.72 16.57
N GLU A 259 -4.25 9.46 16.93
CA GLU A 259 -5.20 9.07 17.98
C GLU A 259 -4.79 9.61 19.36
N MET A 260 -3.51 9.58 19.73
CA MET A 260 -3.04 10.15 21.00
C MET A 260 -3.29 11.65 21.09
N ILE A 261 -3.09 12.39 20.00
CA ILE A 261 -3.36 13.83 19.96
C ILE A 261 -4.86 14.10 20.09
N GLN A 262 -5.70 13.28 19.45
CA GLN A 262 -7.14 13.50 19.43
C GLN A 262 -7.86 13.02 20.69
N TYR A 263 -7.42 11.92 21.30
CA TYR A 263 -8.06 11.28 22.45
C TYR A 263 -7.30 11.44 23.76
N SER A 264 -6.11 12.08 23.75
CA SER A 264 -5.27 12.34 24.94
C SER A 264 -4.94 11.08 25.78
N GLN A 265 -4.93 9.90 25.14
CA GLN A 265 -4.47 8.64 25.72
C GLN A 265 -2.99 8.46 25.40
N TYR A 266 -2.15 8.32 26.42
CA TYR A 266 -0.70 8.15 26.22
C TYR A 266 -0.36 6.65 26.22
N SER A 267 0.28 6.19 25.14
CA SER A 267 0.68 4.78 25.03
C SER A 267 1.95 4.48 25.83
N SER A 268 2.17 3.18 26.06
CA SER A 268 3.32 2.63 26.78
C SER A 268 4.66 2.97 26.09
N TRP A 269 5.75 3.02 26.84
CA TRP A 269 7.12 3.20 26.30
C TRP A 269 7.45 2.21 25.17
N VAL A 270 6.89 0.99 25.23
CA VAL A 270 7.07 -0.06 24.21
C VAL A 270 6.58 0.37 22.84
N TYR A 271 5.51 1.18 22.78
CA TYR A 271 5.01 1.74 21.52
C TYR A 271 6.06 2.63 20.84
N TRP A 272 6.72 3.52 21.60
CA TRP A 272 7.73 4.42 21.06
C TRP A 272 8.97 3.68 20.57
N VAL A 273 9.36 2.62 21.28
CA VAL A 273 10.42 1.71 20.81
C VAL A 273 10.03 1.05 19.49
N GLY A 274 8.81 0.49 19.40
CA GLY A 274 8.30 -0.11 18.16
C GLY A 274 8.27 0.90 17.01
N ALA A 275 7.72 2.10 17.24
CA ALA A 275 7.64 3.16 16.24
C ALA A 275 9.03 3.60 15.74
N ALA A 276 10.01 3.75 16.64
CA ALA A 276 11.38 4.07 16.27
C ALA A 276 12.02 2.96 15.42
N VAL A 277 11.80 1.69 15.78
CA VAL A 277 12.29 0.55 15.00
C VAL A 277 11.69 0.54 13.58
N VAL A 278 10.38 0.74 13.44
CA VAL A 278 9.75 0.82 12.10
C VAL A 278 10.31 2.00 11.29
N LEU A 279 10.50 3.18 11.91
CA LEU A 279 11.05 4.34 11.23
C LEU A 279 12.50 4.13 10.76
N ILE A 280 13.36 3.59 11.63
CA ILE A 280 14.75 3.27 11.28
C ILE A 280 14.80 2.23 10.16
N SER A 281 13.96 1.20 10.24
CA SER A 281 13.91 0.14 9.22
C SER A 281 13.51 0.69 7.84
N PHE A 282 12.53 1.60 7.79
CA PHE A 282 12.12 2.24 6.54
C PHE A 282 13.24 3.10 5.94
N LEU A 283 13.90 3.93 6.76
CA LEU A 283 15.01 4.76 6.30
C LEU A 283 16.17 3.91 5.77
N PHE A 284 16.48 2.82 6.47
CA PHE A 284 17.51 1.87 6.07
C PHE A 284 17.19 1.20 4.73
N ILE A 285 15.97 0.67 4.56
CA ILE A 285 15.54 0.05 3.30
C ILE A 285 15.52 1.05 2.16
N ASN A 286 15.05 2.28 2.40
CA ASN A 286 15.03 3.34 1.40
C ASN A 286 16.46 3.71 0.94
N HIS A 287 17.42 3.77 1.85
CA HIS A 287 18.82 4.02 1.50
C HIS A 287 19.42 2.86 0.67
N GLU A 288 19.26 1.63 1.15
CA GLU A 288 19.75 0.42 0.47
C GLU A 288 19.12 0.24 -0.92
N SER A 289 17.84 0.61 -1.09
CA SER A 289 17.17 0.53 -2.39
C SER A 289 17.71 1.55 -3.39
N LYS A 290 18.10 2.75 -2.93
CA LYS A 290 18.75 3.77 -3.78
C LYS A 290 20.18 3.41 -4.17
N GLU A 291 20.93 2.76 -3.26
CA GLU A 291 22.26 2.24 -3.58
C GLU A 291 22.19 1.17 -4.67
N ASP A 292 21.20 0.26 -4.63
CA ASP A 292 21.02 -0.76 -5.66
C ASP A 292 20.69 -0.15 -7.04
N GLU A 293 19.87 0.91 -7.11
CA GLU A 293 19.57 1.61 -8.37
C GLU A 293 20.77 2.40 -8.93
N SER A 294 21.66 2.89 -8.06
CA SER A 294 22.84 3.65 -8.48
C SER A 294 24.04 2.75 -8.80
N GLY A 295 24.14 1.59 -8.16
CA GLY A 295 25.16 0.57 -8.43
C GLY A 295 25.01 -0.10 -9.81
N ASP A 296 23.79 -0.21 -10.33
CA ASP A 296 23.53 -0.74 -11.68
C ASP A 296 23.85 0.27 -12.80
N LYS A 297 24.18 1.53 -12.46
CA LYS A 297 24.60 2.59 -13.40
C LYS A 297 26.11 2.90 -13.37
N GLY A 298 26.97 1.96 -12.93
CA GLY A 298 28.44 2.04 -13.01
C GLY A 298 29.01 1.67 -14.40
N PRO A 299 30.15 2.22 -14.84
CA PRO A 299 30.38 2.62 -16.23
C PRO A 299 30.70 1.49 -17.21
N GLN A 300 29.83 1.27 -18.21
CA GLN A 300 30.21 0.70 -19.51
C GLN A 300 30.63 1.84 -20.46
N ALA A 301 31.87 2.31 -20.35
CA ALA A 301 32.59 2.94 -21.47
C ALA A 301 34.06 3.19 -21.11
N GLY A 302 34.96 2.57 -21.89
CA GLY A 302 36.29 3.12 -22.12
C GLY A 302 37.47 2.43 -21.43
N SER A 303 37.75 1.16 -21.75
CA SER A 303 39.14 0.68 -21.87
C SER A 303 39.17 -0.74 -22.43
N ARG A 304 39.28 -0.84 -23.77
CA ARG A 304 40.01 -1.90 -24.49
C ARG A 304 39.88 -1.68 -25.99
N GLY A 305 40.86 -0.98 -26.55
CA GLY A 305 40.91 -0.71 -27.99
C GLY A 305 42.10 0.12 -28.42
N ALA A 306 43.30 -0.24 -27.97
CA ALA A 306 44.56 0.14 -28.63
C ALA A 306 45.68 -0.79 -28.12
N GLN A 307 45.73 -2.00 -28.70
CA GLN A 307 46.97 -2.77 -28.75
C GLN A 307 47.64 -2.46 -30.09
N LEU A 308 48.93 -2.11 -30.00
CA LEU A 308 50.03 -2.36 -30.95
C LEU A 308 49.86 -1.89 -32.40
#